data_AF-A0A089JTL5-F1
#
_entry.id   AF-A0A089JTL5-F1
#
_cell.length_a   1.000
_cell.length_b   1.000
_cell.length_c   1.000
_cell.angle_alpha   90.00
_cell.angle_beta   90.00
_cell.angle_gamma   90.00
#
_symmetry.space_group_name_H-M   'P 1'
#
loop_
_entity.id
_entity.type
_entity.pdbx_description
1 polymer ?
#
loop_
_entity_poly.entity_id
_entity_poly.type
_entity_poly.pdbx_seq_one_letter_code
_entity_poly.pdbx_strand_id
1 'polypeptide(L)'
;MNARLFRNIAVITFCVAVLLFIIDTVFVFDYPWFNGTGIISTFVLPPVGILSAVLAYRKTESRIDGLLIFANISALFIYFAFMFIGTLLLGP
;
A
#
# COMPACT_ATOMS: atom_id res chain seq x y z
N MET A 1 15.22 -18.27 0.83
CA MET A 1 14.10 -17.56 1.50
C MET A 1 12.76 -18.23 1.20
N ASN A 2 11.94 -18.42 2.24
CA ASN A 2 10.67 -19.14 2.23
C ASN A 2 9.55 -18.32 1.55
N ALA A 3 8.78 -18.91 0.63
CA ALA A 3 7.69 -18.21 -0.07
C ALA A 3 6.58 -17.73 0.88
N ARG A 4 6.37 -18.44 2.01
CA ARG A 4 5.43 -18.01 3.06
C ARG A 4 5.84 -16.69 3.69
N LEU A 5 7.14 -16.46 3.88
CA LEU A 5 7.65 -15.23 4.48
C LEU A 5 7.38 -14.03 3.57
N PHE A 6 7.65 -14.16 2.26
CA PHE A 6 7.36 -13.10 1.29
C PHE A 6 5.87 -12.79 1.17
N ARG A 7 5.02 -13.81 1.16
CA ARG A 7 3.56 -13.61 1.17
C ARG A 7 3.10 -12.90 2.44
N ASN A 8 3.62 -13.29 3.61
CA ASN A 8 3.28 -12.61 4.86
C ASN A 8 3.71 -11.14 4.84
N ILE A 9 4.89 -10.83 4.31
CA ILE A 9 5.32 -9.43 4.14
C ILE A 9 4.33 -8.69 3.25
N ALA A 10 3.96 -9.25 2.09
CA ALA A 10 3.02 -8.61 1.17
C ALA A 10 1.64 -8.37 1.79
N VAL A 11 1.14 -9.30 2.60
CA VAL A 11 -0.13 -9.16 3.33
C VAL A 11 0.00 -8.06 4.39
N ILE A 12 1.07 -8.09 5.20
CA ILE A 12 1.29 -7.10 6.25
C ILE A 12 1.40 -5.69 5.65
N THR A 13 2.22 -5.52 4.60
CA THR A 13 2.37 -4.21 3.94
C THR A 13 1.06 -3.71 3.36
N PHE A 14 0.25 -4.59 2.77
CA PHE A 14 -1.07 -4.22 2.26
C PHE A 14 -2.00 -3.77 3.41
N CYS A 15 -2.12 -4.56 4.47
CA CYS A 15 -2.97 -4.22 5.62
C CYS A 15 -2.52 -2.91 6.31
N VAL A 16 -1.21 -2.71 6.48
CA VAL A 16 -0.67 -1.48 7.06
C VAL A 16 -0.89 -0.29 6.13
N ALA A 17 -0.74 -0.46 4.81
CA ALA A 17 -1.02 0.59 3.84
C ALA A 17 -2.49 1.03 3.91
N VAL A 18 -3.43 0.08 3.96
CA VAL A 18 -4.87 0.36 4.11
C VAL A 18 -5.14 1.10 5.41
N LEU A 19 -4.58 0.63 6.53
CA LEU A 19 -4.77 1.28 7.82
C LEU A 19 -4.24 2.71 7.83
N LEU A 20 -3.02 2.93 7.32
CA LEU A 20 -2.43 4.26 7.24
C LEU A 20 -3.20 5.17 6.28
N PHE A 21 -3.72 4.65 5.16
CA PHE A 21 -4.55 5.42 4.25
C PHE A 21 -5.87 5.88 4.89
N ILE A 22 -6.50 5.02 5.70
CA ILE A 22 -7.70 5.38 6.48
C ILE A 22 -7.35 6.45 7.51
N ILE A 23 -6.25 6.27 8.25
CA ILE A 23 -5.80 7.26 9.24
C ILE A 23 -5.54 8.60 8.56
N ASP A 24 -4.83 8.61 7.44
CA ASP A 24 -4.56 9.82 6.66
C ASP A 24 -5.86 10.49 6.21
N THR A 25 -6.77 9.74 5.59
CA THR A 25 -8.06 10.28 5.10
C THR A 25 -8.92 10.87 6.22
N VAL A 26 -8.91 10.29 7.43
CA VAL A 26 -9.76 10.71 8.55
C VAL A 26 -9.11 11.83 9.37
N PHE A 27 -7.79 11.79 9.59
CA PHE A 27 -7.11 12.63 10.58
C PHE A 27 -6.20 13.71 9.99
N VAL A 28 -5.93 13.72 8.68
CA VAL A 28 -4.97 14.67 8.08
C VAL A 28 -5.39 16.14 8.26
N PHE A 29 -6.69 16.44 8.32
CA PHE A 29 -7.18 17.81 8.50
C PHE A 29 -7.09 18.31 9.94
N ASP A 30 -7.17 17.42 10.92
CA ASP A 30 -7.27 17.79 12.34
C ASP A 30 -5.93 17.68 13.08
N TYR A 31 -4.97 16.91 12.55
CA TYR A 31 -3.75 16.55 13.28
C TYR A 31 -2.49 16.59 12.38
N PRO A 32 -1.63 17.61 12.53
CA PRO A 32 -0.41 17.79 11.72
C PRO A 32 0.60 16.64 11.82
N TRP A 33 0.47 15.79 12.84
CA TRP A 33 1.39 14.68 13.13
C TRP A 33 1.25 13.54 12.12
N PHE A 34 0.13 13.50 11.39
CA PHE A 34 -0.09 12.54 10.30
C PHE A 34 0.40 13.07 8.94
N ASN A 35 0.99 14.27 8.89
CA ASN A 35 1.61 14.77 7.66
C ASN A 35 2.71 13.80 7.19
N GLY A 36 2.47 13.16 6.05
CA GLY A 36 3.38 12.19 5.44
C GLY A 36 2.96 10.72 5.58
N THR A 37 1.91 10.39 6.35
CA THR A 37 1.38 9.02 6.39
C THR A 37 0.82 8.58 5.05
N GLY A 38 0.18 9.49 4.30
CA GLY A 38 -0.25 9.28 2.93
C GLY A 38 0.90 8.92 1.98
N ILE A 39 2.06 9.56 2.15
CA ILE A 39 3.25 9.27 1.32
C ILE A 39 3.74 7.85 1.60
N ILE A 40 3.84 7.46 2.88
CA ILE A 40 4.29 6.12 3.26
C ILE A 40 3.31 5.04 2.81
N SER A 41 2.01 5.26 3.02
CA SER A 41 0.94 4.33 2.65
C SER A 41 0.80 4.17 1.13
N THR A 42 1.27 5.14 0.35
CA THR A 42 1.18 5.11 -1.11
C THR A 42 2.48 4.68 -1.78
N PHE A 43 3.61 5.32 -1.47
CA PHE A 43 4.85 5.16 -2.24
C PHE A 43 5.86 4.18 -1.63
N VAL A 44 5.66 3.76 -0.38
CA VAL A 44 6.59 2.84 0.30
C VAL A 44 5.97 1.47 0.47
N LEU A 45 4.82 1.38 1.15
CA LEU A 45 4.24 0.09 1.51
C LEU A 45 3.72 -0.71 0.30
N PRO A 46 2.98 -0.12 -0.65
CA PRO A 46 2.49 -0.86 -1.81
C PRO A 46 3.62 -1.38 -2.71
N PRO A 47 4.68 -0.61 -3.06
CA PRO A 47 5.81 -1.18 -3.81
C PRO A 47 6.52 -2.33 -3.10
N VAL A 48 6.73 -2.24 -1.77
CA VAL A 48 7.32 -3.34 -0.99
C VAL A 48 6.40 -4.58 -1.02
N GLY A 49 5.09 -4.37 -0.94
CA GLY A 49 4.09 -5.44 -1.04
C GLY A 49 4.07 -6.11 -2.41
N ILE A 50 4.13 -5.32 -3.49
CA ILE A 50 4.23 -5.82 -4.88
C ILE A 50 5.47 -6.69 -5.04
N LEU A 51 6.65 -6.17 -4.66
CA LEU A 51 7.91 -6.90 -4.81
C LEU A 51 7.88 -8.22 -4.01
N SER A 52 7.37 -8.17 -2.78
CA SER A 52 7.25 -9.35 -1.93
C SER A 52 6.26 -10.38 -2.52
N ALA A 53 5.11 -9.93 -3.02
CA ALA A 53 4.12 -10.81 -3.65
C ALA A 53 4.64 -11.43 -4.96
N VAL A 54 5.39 -10.68 -5.79
CA VAL A 54 6.06 -11.20 -6.99
C VAL A 54 7.09 -12.27 -6.62
N LEU A 55 7.90 -12.05 -5.58
CA LEU A 55 8.88 -13.02 -5.11
C LEU A 55 8.24 -14.29 -4.54
N ALA A 56 7.05 -14.18 -3.93
CA ALA A 56 6.25 -15.33 -3.50
C ALA A 56 5.67 -16.07 -4.71
N TYR A 57 5.03 -15.35 -5.63
CA TYR A 57 4.39 -15.91 -6.83
C TYR A 57 5.37 -16.69 -7.71
N ARG A 58 6.59 -16.16 -7.93
CA ARG A 58 7.64 -16.85 -8.70
C ARG A 58 8.05 -18.21 -8.13
N LYS A 59 7.71 -18.52 -6.87
CA LYS A 59 8.05 -19.78 -6.20
C LYS A 59 6.88 -20.74 -6.06
N THR A 60 5.65 -20.22 -6.06
CA THR A 60 4.44 -20.98 -5.74
C THR A 60 3.49 -21.09 -6.92
N GLU A 61 3.57 -20.15 -7.87
CA GLU A 61 2.60 -19.91 -8.95
C GLU A 61 1.14 -19.85 -8.44
N SER A 62 0.97 -19.47 -7.17
CA SER A 62 -0.34 -19.49 -6.51
C SER A 62 -1.20 -18.32 -6.96
N ARG A 63 -2.48 -18.58 -7.24
CA ARG A 63 -3.48 -17.54 -7.53
C ARG A 63 -3.58 -16.50 -6.41
N ILE A 64 -3.34 -16.90 -5.15
CA ILE A 64 -3.39 -15.99 -3.99
C ILE A 64 -2.27 -14.96 -4.07
N ASP A 65 -1.06 -15.37 -4.47
CA ASP A 65 0.07 -14.45 -4.61
C ASP A 65 -0.16 -13.49 -5.79
N GLY A 66 -0.79 -13.98 -6.88
CA GLY A 66 -1.26 -13.13 -7.99
C GLY A 66 -2.29 -12.08 -7.56
N LEU A 67 -3.27 -12.46 -6.74
CA LEU A 67 -4.25 -11.53 -6.16
C LEU A 67 -3.58 -10.49 -5.25
N LEU A 68 -2.56 -10.88 -4.48
CA LEU A 68 -1.80 -9.94 -3.63
C LEU A 68 -1.01 -8.92 -4.46
N ILE A 69 -0.43 -9.33 -5.59
CA ILE A 69 0.20 -8.40 -6.54
C ILE A 69 -0.84 -7.39 -7.02
N PHE A 70 -1.97 -7.87 -7.53
CA PHE A 70 -3.05 -7.02 -8.04
C PHE A 70 -3.59 -6.06 -6.97
N ALA A 71 -3.78 -6.54 -5.74
CA ALA A 71 -4.27 -5.73 -4.62
C ALA A 71 -3.29 -4.59 -4.26
N ASN A 72 -1.98 -4.88 -4.17
CA ASN A 72 -1.00 -3.83 -3.87
C ASN A 72 -0.83 -2.84 -5.03
N ILE A 73 -0.90 -3.28 -6.29
CA ILE A 73 -0.92 -2.37 -7.45
C ILE A 73 -2.15 -1.47 -7.40
N SER A 74 -3.33 -2.04 -7.14
CA SER A 74 -4.57 -1.28 -7.04
C SER A 74 -4.50 -0.25 -5.91
N ALA A 75 -3.98 -0.63 -4.74
CA ALA A 75 -3.77 0.28 -3.61
C ALA A 75 -2.84 1.44 -3.99
N LEU A 76 -1.71 1.17 -4.66
CA LEU A 76 -0.79 2.20 -5.14
C LEU A 76 -1.52 3.25 -5.99
N PHE A 77 -2.27 2.81 -7.01
CA PHE A 77 -2.96 3.72 -7.93
C PHE A 77 -4.12 4.47 -7.27
N ILE A 78 -4.92 3.79 -6.44
CA ILE A 78 -6.06 4.42 -5.76
C ILE A 78 -5.56 5.48 -4.78
N TYR A 79 -4.55 5.16 -3.97
CA TYR A 79 -4.04 6.09 -2.96
C TYR A 79 -3.28 7.25 -3.61
N PHE A 80 -2.52 6.97 -4.68
CA PHE A 80 -1.92 8.01 -5.48
C PHE A 80 -2.97 8.96 -6.06
N ALA A 81 -4.03 8.44 -6.66
CA ALA A 81 -5.10 9.27 -7.22
C ALA A 81 -5.80 10.10 -6.14
N PHE A 82 -6.08 9.50 -4.97
CA PHE A 82 -6.68 10.21 -3.85
C PHE A 82 -5.82 11.38 -3.38
N MET A 83 -4.53 11.15 -3.11
CA MET A 83 -3.62 12.21 -2.69
C MET A 83 -3.44 13.27 -3.78
N PHE A 84 -3.23 12.84 -5.03
CA PHE A 84 -3.00 13.76 -6.15
C PHE A 84 -4.20 14.70 -6.35
N ILE A 85 -5.42 14.16 -6.34
CA ILE A 85 -6.65 14.94 -6.44
C ILE A 85 -6.84 15.82 -5.19
N GLY A 86 -6.58 15.28 -4.00
CA GLY A 86 -6.65 16.03 -2.75
C GLY A 86 -5.75 17.25 -2.77
N THR A 87 -4.47 17.09 -3.13
CA THR A 87 -3.52 18.19 -3.28
C THR A 87 -3.92 19.17 -4.38
N LEU A 88 -4.46 18.69 -5.52
CA LEU A 88 -4.91 19.54 -6.61
C LEU A 88 -6.08 20.46 -6.19
N LEU A 89 -7.02 19.94 -5.39
CA LEU A 89 -8.23 20.65 -5.00
C LEU A 89 -8.07 21.51 -3.75
N LEU A 90 -7.27 21.06 -2.78
CA LEU A 90 -7.16 21.66 -1.45
C LEU A 90 -5.83 22.38 -1.23
N GLY A 91 -4.88 22.26 -2.16
CA GLY A 91 -3.52 22.75 -2.01
C GLY A 91 -2.61 21.77 -1.25
N PRO A 92 -1.31 22.10 -1.14
CA PRO A 92 -0.36 21.34 -0.34
C PRO A 92 -0.57 21.51 1.17
#